data_AF-A0A1Q5CND1-F1
#
_entry.id   AF-A0A1Q5CND1-F1
#
_cell.length_a   1.000
_cell.length_b   1.000
_cell.length_c   1.000
_cell.angle_alpha   90.00
_cell.angle_beta   90.00
_cell.angle_gamma   90.00
#
_symmetry.space_group_name_H-M   'P 1'
#
loop_
_entity.id
_entity.type
_entity.pdbx_description
1 polymer ?
#
loop_
_entity_poly.entity_id
_entity_poly.type
_entity_poly.pdbx_seq_one_letter_code
_entity_poly.pdbx_strand_id
1 'polypeptide(L)'
;MGKEQAWSRPARPRRPVRSGLVLAGLGLGLCLIGVAGLGVWNVQMMLQANGPVRDTADAFLREVASGDTDKAYQKLCRDARSRWSAVGFGSWVRTPPQVSGYEITDVSVATERGIPRATVKARLTRDGGASEERTLRVVQEDGKWRVCGDPF
;
A
#
# COMPACT_ATOMS: atom_id res chain seq x y z
N MET A 1 12.40 11.69 92.16
CA MET A 1 13.08 10.78 91.21
C MET A 1 12.30 10.81 89.90
N GLY A 2 12.76 11.62 88.94
CA GLY A 2 12.12 11.82 87.64
C GLY A 2 12.56 10.74 86.64
N LYS A 3 11.61 10.25 85.85
CA LYS A 3 11.79 9.15 84.90
C LYS A 3 12.19 9.76 83.54
N GLU A 4 13.35 9.37 83.04
CA GLU A 4 13.88 9.82 81.74
C GLU A 4 12.98 9.30 80.60
N GLN A 5 12.47 10.21 79.77
CA GLN A 5 11.73 9.87 78.56
C GLN A 5 12.73 9.69 77.41
N ALA A 6 12.94 8.44 76.98
CA ALA A 6 13.77 8.12 75.83
C ALA A 6 13.09 8.59 74.53
N TRP A 7 13.70 9.57 73.85
CA TRP A 7 13.23 10.10 72.58
C TRP A 7 13.58 9.16 71.42
N SER A 8 12.59 8.45 70.87
CA SER A 8 12.76 7.63 69.66
C SER A 8 12.56 8.47 68.39
N ARG A 9 13.63 8.63 67.58
CA ARG A 9 13.56 9.21 66.23
C ARG A 9 12.74 8.31 65.29
N PRO A 10 11.78 8.83 64.50
CA PRO A 10 11.11 8.03 63.50
C PRO A 10 12.07 7.71 62.33
N ALA A 11 12.15 6.43 61.98
CA ALA A 11 12.89 5.95 60.81
C ALA A 11 12.25 6.49 59.53
N ARG A 12 13.06 7.16 58.69
CA ARG A 12 12.63 7.71 57.40
C ARG A 12 12.37 6.54 56.43
N PRO A 13 11.17 6.37 55.86
CA PRO A 13 10.91 5.30 54.91
C PRO A 13 11.70 5.55 53.61
N ARG A 14 12.67 4.70 53.33
CA ARG A 14 13.35 4.66 52.03
C ARG A 14 12.35 4.14 51.00
N ARG A 15 11.74 5.04 50.23
CA ARG A 15 10.90 4.67 49.07
C ARG A 15 11.73 3.85 48.09
N PRO A 16 11.26 2.66 47.64
CA PRO A 16 12.03 1.79 46.77
C PRO A 16 12.03 2.37 45.35
N VAL A 17 13.04 3.19 45.04
CA VAL A 17 13.31 3.75 43.70
C VAL A 17 13.34 2.65 42.63
N ARG A 18 13.74 1.43 43.03
CA ARG A 18 13.75 0.23 42.17
C ARG A 18 12.36 -0.17 41.67
N SER A 19 11.31 -0.07 42.49
CA SER A 19 9.96 -0.43 42.08
C SER A 19 9.38 0.57 41.07
N GLY A 20 9.69 1.87 41.24
CA GLY A 20 9.31 2.91 40.28
C GLY A 20 9.98 2.73 38.92
N LEU A 21 11.26 2.30 38.90
CA LEU A 21 11.99 2.05 37.66
C LEU A 21 11.42 0.87 36.86
N VAL A 22 11.01 -0.20 37.55
CA VAL A 22 10.41 -1.39 36.91
C VAL A 22 9.05 -1.06 36.30
N LEU A 23 8.21 -0.31 37.02
CA LEU A 23 6.91 0.14 36.51
C LEU A 23 7.05 1.09 35.31
N ALA A 24 8.01 2.01 35.35
CA ALA A 24 8.29 2.90 34.23
C ALA A 24 8.82 2.14 33.00
N GLY A 25 9.72 1.17 33.20
CA GLY A 25 10.23 0.31 32.13
C GLY A 25 9.13 -0.54 31.49
N LEU A 26 8.23 -1.12 32.30
CA LEU A 26 7.09 -1.91 31.81
C LEU A 26 6.11 -1.06 30.98
N GLY A 27 5.81 0.16 31.46
CA GLY A 27 4.94 1.09 30.74
C GLY A 27 5.52 1.54 29.41
N LEU A 28 6.82 1.84 29.37
CA LEU A 28 7.50 2.21 28.13
C LEU A 28 7.59 1.03 27.15
N GLY A 29 7.87 -0.18 27.65
CA GLY A 29 7.88 -1.39 26.84
C GLY A 29 6.52 -1.69 26.20
N LEU A 30 5.43 -1.58 26.97
CA LEU A 30 4.06 -1.75 26.45
C LEU A 30 3.69 -0.66 25.44
N CYS A 31 4.14 0.59 25.64
CA CYS A 31 3.93 1.68 24.69
C CYS A 31 4.63 1.41 23.35
N LEU A 32 5.90 0.97 23.39
CA LEU A 32 6.67 0.66 22.19
C LEU A 32 6.14 -0.57 21.45
N ILE A 33 5.74 -1.63 22.17
CA ILE A 33 5.12 -2.82 21.58
C ILE A 33 3.75 -2.47 20.98
N GLY A 34 2.96 -1.63 21.65
CA GLY A 34 1.67 -1.16 21.15
C GLY A 34 1.80 -0.33 19.86
N VAL A 35 2.75 0.61 19.81
CA VAL A 35 3.01 1.43 18.62
C VAL A 35 3.58 0.60 17.47
N ALA A 36 4.52 -0.32 17.75
CA ALA A 36 5.06 -1.22 16.73
C ALA A 36 4.00 -2.20 16.20
N GLY A 37 3.15 -2.75 17.07
CA GLY A 37 2.05 -3.66 16.69
C GLY A 37 0.97 -2.97 15.86
N LEU A 38 0.60 -1.72 16.21
CA LEU A 38 -0.31 -0.91 15.41
C LEU A 38 0.30 -0.52 14.06
N GLY A 39 1.61 -0.24 14.01
CA GLY A 39 2.33 0.02 12.77
C GLY A 39 2.26 -1.15 11.81
N VAL A 40 2.68 -2.35 12.24
CA VAL A 40 2.73 -3.56 11.39
C VAL A 40 1.34 -3.98 10.88
N TRP A 41 0.31 -3.88 11.70
CA TRP A 41 -1.06 -4.22 11.30
C TRP A 41 -1.60 -3.30 10.19
N ASN A 42 -1.31 -2.00 10.26
CA ASN A 42 -1.72 -1.04 9.22
C ASN A 42 -1.02 -1.30 7.88
N VAL A 43 0.28 -1.64 7.89
CA VAL A 43 1.00 -1.97 6.64
C VAL A 43 0.50 -3.29 6.04
N GLN A 44 0.22 -4.31 6.85
CA GLN A 44 -0.32 -5.58 6.34
C GLN A 44 -1.70 -5.44 5.69
N MET A 45 -2.62 -4.66 6.26
CA MET A 45 -3.93 -4.42 5.64
C MET A 45 -3.83 -3.63 4.32
N MET A 46 -2.95 -2.64 4.24
CA MET A 46 -2.68 -1.94 2.97
C MET A 46 -2.06 -2.88 1.93
N LEU A 47 -1.14 -3.76 2.31
CA LEU A 47 -0.49 -4.70 1.39
C LEU A 47 -1.43 -5.79 0.87
N GLN A 48 -2.40 -6.28 1.66
CA GLN A 48 -3.24 -7.42 1.24
C GLN A 48 -4.32 -7.08 0.20
N ALA A 49 -4.92 -5.88 0.25
CA ALA A 49 -5.89 -5.46 -0.77
C ALA A 49 -5.21 -4.84 -1.99
N ASN A 50 -4.10 -4.11 -1.79
CA ASN A 50 -3.37 -3.47 -2.88
C ASN A 50 -2.50 -4.45 -3.66
N GLY A 51 -2.04 -5.55 -3.05
CA GLY A 51 -1.16 -6.53 -3.70
C GLY A 51 -1.70 -7.05 -5.03
N PRO A 52 -2.86 -7.73 -5.06
CA PRO A 52 -3.41 -8.29 -6.31
C PRO A 52 -3.72 -7.23 -7.38
N VAL A 53 -4.15 -6.04 -6.97
CA VAL A 53 -4.40 -4.91 -7.88
C VAL A 53 -3.09 -4.39 -8.46
N ARG A 54 -2.09 -4.17 -7.61
CA ARG A 54 -0.76 -3.72 -7.99
C ARG A 54 -0.09 -4.70 -8.93
N ASP A 55 -0.14 -5.99 -8.63
CA ASP A 55 0.42 -7.06 -9.46
C ASP A 55 -0.25 -7.11 -10.84
N THR A 56 -1.56 -6.87 -10.88
CA THR A 56 -2.32 -6.81 -12.15
C THR A 56 -1.88 -5.63 -13.00
N ALA A 57 -1.79 -4.44 -12.39
CA ALA A 57 -1.36 -3.23 -13.07
C ALA A 57 0.11 -3.30 -13.49
N ASP A 58 0.98 -3.80 -12.62
CA ASP A 58 2.40 -4.03 -12.88
C ASP A 58 2.58 -4.98 -14.06
N ALA A 59 1.91 -6.13 -14.03
CA ALA A 59 1.99 -7.07 -15.14
C ALA A 59 1.48 -6.45 -16.44
N PHE A 60 0.41 -5.67 -16.41
CA PHE A 60 -0.08 -4.97 -17.60
C PHE A 60 0.93 -3.95 -18.16
N LEU A 61 1.46 -3.07 -17.30
CA LEU A 61 2.43 -2.05 -17.69
C LEU A 61 3.75 -2.65 -18.16
N ARG A 62 4.18 -3.77 -17.59
CA ARG A 62 5.35 -4.53 -18.07
C ARG A 62 5.14 -5.02 -19.51
N GLU A 63 4.00 -5.65 -19.80
CA GLU A 63 3.74 -6.13 -21.17
C GLU A 63 3.70 -4.94 -22.15
N VAL A 64 3.06 -3.82 -21.76
CA VAL A 64 3.05 -2.57 -22.55
C VAL A 64 4.46 -2.05 -22.82
N ALA A 65 5.29 -1.93 -21.78
CA ALA A 65 6.65 -1.42 -21.90
C ALA A 65 7.59 -2.37 -22.68
N SER A 66 7.31 -3.67 -22.65
CA SER A 66 8.04 -4.66 -23.46
C SER A 66 7.55 -4.77 -24.91
N GLY A 67 6.46 -4.08 -25.26
CA GLY A 67 5.83 -4.17 -26.58
C GLY A 67 4.99 -5.42 -26.82
N ASP A 68 4.77 -6.27 -25.80
CA ASP A 68 3.90 -7.46 -25.87
C ASP A 68 2.42 -7.06 -25.75
N THR A 69 1.91 -6.46 -26.83
CA THR A 69 0.55 -5.92 -26.87
C THR A 69 -0.53 -6.99 -26.74
N ASP A 70 -0.24 -8.23 -27.15
CA ASP A 70 -1.20 -9.32 -27.09
C ASP A 70 -1.43 -9.76 -25.65
N LYS A 71 -0.36 -9.92 -24.86
CA LYS A 71 -0.50 -10.21 -23.42
C LYS A 71 -1.09 -9.04 -22.66
N ALA A 72 -0.72 -7.81 -23.00
CA ALA A 72 -1.33 -6.61 -22.41
C ALA A 72 -2.84 -6.56 -22.67
N TYR A 73 -3.28 -6.83 -23.92
CA TYR A 73 -4.69 -6.86 -24.30
C TYR A 73 -5.49 -7.89 -23.51
N GLN A 74 -4.92 -9.06 -23.21
CA GLN A 74 -5.60 -10.09 -22.42
C GLN A 74 -5.85 -9.69 -20.96
N LYS A 75 -5.18 -8.65 -20.44
CA LYS A 75 -5.37 -8.12 -19.08
C LYS A 75 -6.46 -7.05 -19.01
N LEU A 76 -6.94 -6.59 -20.16
CA LEU A 76 -8.05 -5.63 -20.23
C LEU A 76 -9.36 -6.28 -19.77
N CYS A 77 -10.22 -5.44 -19.20
CA CYS A 77 -11.57 -5.82 -18.81
C CYS A 77 -12.49 -5.96 -20.02
N ARG A 78 -13.64 -6.60 -19.84
CA ARG A 78 -14.61 -6.85 -20.94
C ARG A 78 -15.05 -5.56 -21.61
N ASP A 79 -15.28 -4.51 -20.83
CA ASP A 79 -15.67 -3.18 -21.32
C ASP A 79 -14.59 -2.52 -22.20
N ALA A 80 -13.32 -2.60 -21.82
CA ALA A 80 -12.24 -2.09 -22.67
C ALA A 80 -12.09 -2.94 -23.96
N ARG A 81 -12.23 -4.27 -23.84
CA ARG A 81 -12.15 -5.20 -24.98
C ARG A 81 -13.35 -5.12 -25.93
N SER A 82 -14.49 -4.58 -25.50
CA SER A 82 -15.63 -4.31 -26.39
C SER A 82 -15.43 -3.03 -27.21
N ARG A 83 -14.70 -2.05 -26.67
CA ARG A 83 -14.35 -0.80 -27.37
C ARG A 83 -13.13 -0.94 -28.27
N TRP A 84 -12.15 -1.73 -27.86
CA TRP A 84 -10.88 -1.88 -28.56
C TRP A 84 -10.68 -3.30 -29.08
N SER A 85 -10.45 -3.44 -30.39
CA SER A 85 -9.94 -4.69 -30.96
C SER A 85 -8.49 -4.90 -30.53
N ALA A 86 -8.02 -6.15 -30.51
CA ALA A 86 -6.62 -6.46 -30.19
C ALA A 86 -5.64 -5.71 -31.11
N VAL A 87 -5.96 -5.66 -32.41
CA VAL A 87 -5.16 -4.92 -33.40
C VAL A 87 -5.19 -3.42 -33.13
N GLY A 88 -6.36 -2.84 -32.86
CA GLY A 88 -6.50 -1.40 -32.56
C GLY A 88 -5.74 -0.98 -31.31
N PHE A 89 -5.86 -1.77 -30.24
CA PHE A 89 -5.09 -1.58 -29.01
C PHE A 89 -3.58 -1.65 -29.27
N GLY A 90 -3.13 -2.68 -29.99
CA GLY A 90 -1.71 -2.84 -30.27
C GLY A 90 -1.14 -1.72 -31.13
N SER A 91 -1.88 -1.25 -32.13
CA SER A 91 -1.50 -0.08 -32.93
C SER A 91 -1.40 1.19 -32.09
N TRP A 92 -2.34 1.40 -31.15
CA TRP A 92 -2.29 2.55 -30.26
C TRP A 92 -1.08 2.49 -29.32
N VAL A 93 -0.83 1.34 -28.66
CA VAL A 93 0.31 1.18 -27.73
C VAL A 93 1.64 1.42 -28.41
N ARG A 94 1.76 1.01 -29.68
CA ARG A 94 2.98 1.20 -30.49
C ARG A 94 3.11 2.59 -31.11
N THR A 95 2.15 3.49 -30.88
CA THR A 95 2.23 4.86 -31.42
C THR A 95 3.34 5.63 -30.70
N PRO A 96 4.37 6.12 -31.41
CA PRO A 96 5.43 6.89 -30.79
C PRO A 96 4.92 8.20 -30.15
N PRO A 97 5.52 8.64 -29.04
CA PRO A 97 6.60 7.98 -28.30
C PRO A 97 6.06 6.85 -27.41
N GLN A 98 6.62 5.65 -27.56
CA GLN A 98 6.14 4.45 -26.86
C GLN A 98 6.56 4.48 -25.40
N VAL A 99 5.90 3.68 -24.57
CA VAL A 99 6.26 3.53 -23.17
C VAL A 99 7.49 2.63 -23.07
N SER A 100 8.58 3.15 -22.51
CA SER A 100 9.83 2.41 -22.27
C SER A 100 10.03 2.00 -20.81
N GLY A 101 9.28 2.61 -19.90
CA GLY A 101 9.34 2.30 -18.47
C GLY A 101 8.11 2.78 -17.72
N TYR A 102 7.96 2.31 -16.48
CA TYR A 102 6.88 2.75 -15.61
C TYR A 102 7.26 2.60 -14.13
N GLU A 103 6.56 3.35 -13.28
CA GLU A 103 6.63 3.26 -11.83
C GLU A 103 5.21 3.39 -11.26
N ILE A 104 4.74 2.42 -10.49
CA ILE A 104 3.45 2.54 -9.79
C ILE A 104 3.64 3.37 -8.52
N THR A 105 3.02 4.54 -8.49
CA THR A 105 3.17 5.54 -7.42
C THR A 105 2.08 5.45 -6.36
N ASP A 106 0.87 5.01 -6.73
CA ASP A 106 -0.24 4.88 -5.80
C ASP A 106 -1.19 3.75 -6.20
N VAL A 107 -1.78 3.09 -5.21
CA VAL A 107 -2.84 2.10 -5.40
C VAL A 107 -3.92 2.36 -4.37
N SER A 108 -5.12 2.62 -4.86
CA SER A 108 -6.30 2.93 -4.05
C SER A 108 -7.42 1.97 -4.41
N VAL A 109 -7.99 1.28 -3.42
CA VAL A 109 -9.14 0.37 -3.61
C VAL A 109 -10.36 0.96 -2.91
N ALA A 110 -11.49 1.00 -3.62
CA ALA A 110 -12.76 1.47 -3.12
C ALA A 110 -13.87 0.49 -3.51
N THR A 111 -14.85 0.30 -2.63
CA THR A 111 -16.03 -0.52 -2.93
C THR A 111 -17.19 0.38 -3.27
N GLU A 112 -17.77 0.19 -4.46
CA GLU A 112 -18.93 0.95 -4.91
C GLU A 112 -20.08 0.00 -5.22
N ARG A 113 -21.22 0.18 -4.52
CA ARG A 113 -22.40 -0.70 -4.63
C ARG A 113 -22.07 -2.19 -4.41
N GLY A 114 -21.15 -2.47 -3.48
CA GLY A 114 -20.70 -3.83 -3.17
C GLY A 114 -19.69 -4.43 -4.17
N ILE A 115 -19.31 -3.69 -5.21
CA ILE A 115 -18.32 -4.13 -6.21
C ILE A 115 -16.99 -3.43 -5.93
N PRO A 116 -15.90 -4.17 -5.67
CA PRO A 116 -14.60 -3.57 -5.47
C PRO A 116 -14.04 -3.03 -6.80
N ARG A 117 -13.55 -1.79 -6.74
CA ARG A 117 -12.91 -1.06 -7.83
C ARG A 117 -11.60 -0.51 -7.31
N ALA A 118 -10.62 -0.39 -8.18
CA ALA A 118 -9.33 0.16 -7.81
C ALA A 118 -8.85 1.16 -8.84
N THR A 119 -8.02 2.06 -8.35
CA THR A 119 -7.36 3.10 -9.11
C THR A 119 -5.87 2.95 -8.85
N VAL A 120 -5.09 2.82 -9.92
CA VAL A 120 -3.64 2.72 -9.86
C VAL A 120 -3.04 3.93 -10.56
N LYS A 121 -2.24 4.71 -9.85
CA LYS A 121 -1.45 5.78 -10.46
C LYS A 121 -0.07 5.25 -10.80
N ALA A 122 0.37 5.53 -12.01
CA ALA A 122 1.68 5.17 -12.48
C ALA A 122 2.33 6.35 -13.20
N ARG A 123 3.63 6.52 -13.02
CA ARG A 123 4.45 7.38 -13.86
C ARG A 123 4.96 6.54 -15.03
N LEU A 124 4.65 6.94 -16.26
CA LEU A 124 5.14 6.29 -17.47
C LEU A 124 6.32 7.08 -18.01
N THR A 125 7.39 6.39 -18.37
CA THR A 125 8.52 6.94 -19.12
C THR A 125 8.34 6.58 -20.57
N ARG A 126 8.43 7.58 -21.46
CA ARG A 126 8.34 7.39 -22.90
C ARG A 126 9.72 7.35 -23.55
N ASP A 127 9.79 6.80 -24.76
CA ASP A 127 10.96 6.93 -25.61
C ASP A 127 11.35 8.40 -25.76
N GLY A 128 12.62 8.72 -25.52
CA GLY A 128 13.12 10.11 -25.42
C GLY A 128 13.15 10.68 -24.00
N GLY A 129 12.75 9.91 -22.98
CA GLY A 129 12.94 10.24 -21.56
C GLY A 129 11.84 11.11 -20.94
N ALA A 130 10.84 11.53 -21.73
CA ALA A 130 9.67 12.22 -21.21
C ALA A 130 8.92 11.34 -20.20
N SER A 131 8.43 11.94 -19.11
CA SER A 131 7.64 11.24 -18.10
C SER A 131 6.24 11.84 -17.99
N GLU A 132 5.23 11.00 -17.82
CA GLU A 132 3.84 11.43 -17.61
C GLU A 132 3.16 10.61 -16.50
N GLU A 133 2.18 11.19 -15.81
CA GLU A 133 1.34 10.44 -14.88
C GLU A 133 0.12 9.85 -15.62
N ARG A 134 -0.16 8.58 -15.33
CA ARG A 134 -1.29 7.83 -15.87
C ARG A 134 -2.07 7.21 -14.73
N THR A 135 -3.39 7.28 -14.82
CA THR A 135 -4.29 6.64 -13.87
C THR A 135 -5.02 5.49 -14.56
N LEU A 136 -4.74 4.27 -14.10
CA LEU A 136 -5.39 3.05 -14.56
C LEU A 136 -6.59 2.75 -13.66
N ARG A 137 -7.74 2.44 -14.25
CA ARG A 137 -8.84 1.85 -13.50
C ARG A 137 -8.69 0.33 -13.53
N VAL A 138 -8.87 -0.32 -12.40
CA VAL A 138 -8.81 -1.78 -12.29
C VAL A 138 -10.09 -2.26 -11.63
N VAL A 139 -10.77 -3.21 -12.25
CA VAL A 139 -12.06 -3.73 -11.77
C VAL A 139 -11.96 -5.24 -11.58
N GLN A 140 -12.81 -5.78 -10.71
CA GLN A 140 -12.91 -7.23 -10.55
C GLN A 140 -13.96 -7.80 -11.51
N GLU A 141 -13.55 -8.72 -12.37
CA GLU A 141 -14.41 -9.51 -13.28
C GLU A 141 -14.13 -10.99 -13.05
N ASP A 142 -15.18 -11.78 -12.77
CA ASP A 142 -15.07 -13.23 -12.52
C ASP A 142 -14.00 -13.60 -11.48
N GLY A 143 -13.87 -12.81 -10.42
CA GLY A 143 -12.87 -13.01 -9.36
C GLY A 143 -11.43 -12.61 -9.73
N LYS A 144 -11.20 -12.03 -10.93
CA LYS A 144 -9.89 -11.56 -11.39
C LYS A 144 -9.89 -10.05 -11.56
N TRP A 145 -8.79 -9.41 -11.20
CA TRP A 145 -8.58 -7.99 -11.48
C TRP A 145 -8.23 -7.78 -12.95
N ARG A 146 -8.81 -6.74 -13.56
CA ARG A 146 -8.68 -6.40 -14.97
C ARG A 146 -8.54 -4.90 -15.15
N VAL A 147 -7.70 -4.48 -16.08
CA VAL A 147 -7.49 -3.05 -16.38
C VAL A 147 -8.62 -2.55 -17.29
N CYS A 148 -9.27 -1.47 -16.88
CA CYS A 148 -10.27 -0.76 -17.66
C CYS A 148 -9.80 0.66 -17.97
N GLY A 149 -10.16 1.16 -19.14
CA GLY A 149 -9.90 2.53 -19.52
C GLY A 149 -10.15 2.76 -20.99
N ASP A 150 -9.81 3.97 -21.43
CA ASP A 150 -9.75 4.30 -22.84
C ASP A 150 -8.40 4.96 -23.14
N PRO A 151 -7.48 4.24 -23.81
CA PRO A 151 -7.43 2.79 -24.00
C PRO A 151 -7.03 2.01 -22.74
N PHE A 152 -6.40 2.68 -21.77
CA PHE A 152 -6.18 2.25 -20.38
C PHE A 152 -5.74 3.40 -19.48
#